data_AF-A0A968T3Q1-F1
#
_entry.id   AF-A0A968T3Q1-F1
#
_cell.length_a   1.000
_cell.length_b   1.000
_cell.length_c   1.000
_cell.angle_alpha   90.00
_cell.angle_beta   90.00
_cell.angle_gamma   90.00
#
_symmetry.space_group_name_H-M   'P 1'
#
loop_
_entity.id
_entity.type
_entity.pdbx_description
1 polymer ?
#
loop_
_entity_poly.entity_id
_entity_poly.type
_entity_poly.pdbx_seq_one_letter_code
_entity_poly.pdbx_strand_id
1 'polypeptide(L)'
;MDSKQQAQNLAETLLATHDEAACSQCLDALEAYVAAQLARQAYRALFPQTARHLDSCVACAESYAVLYEVLQPGAALSAPARIPAPNLSFLASPREGISHSGTAIFVQLAQALREAFALPQPPALAFRDGEQPPLFSVALSGVNAAVERLQVTAYPSDTAEHCLVQLQIELRERAWPDLADLRLQLSWQGGSATASTDSWGSAVFTAVPRDAIASLALTLMID
;
A
#
# COMPACT_ATOMS: atom_id res chain seq x y z
N MET A 1 10.68 -23.99 -9.72
CA MET A 1 10.56 -23.59 -8.31
C MET A 1 9.11 -23.74 -7.91
N ASP A 2 8.84 -24.33 -6.74
CA ASP A 2 7.50 -24.56 -6.23
C ASP A 2 6.85 -23.21 -5.85
N SER A 3 5.61 -22.98 -6.30
CA SER A 3 4.84 -21.76 -6.02
C SER A 3 4.69 -21.50 -4.52
N LYS A 4 4.71 -22.57 -3.72
CA LYS A 4 4.63 -22.47 -2.25
C LYS A 4 5.92 -21.88 -1.66
N GLN A 5 7.08 -22.28 -2.17
CA GLN A 5 8.38 -21.77 -1.74
C GLN A 5 8.53 -20.29 -2.05
N GLN A 6 8.01 -19.84 -3.20
CA GLN A 6 8.04 -18.43 -3.59
C GLN A 6 7.14 -17.56 -2.69
N ALA A 7 5.94 -18.03 -2.36
CA ALA A 7 5.04 -17.34 -1.44
C ALA A 7 5.62 -17.22 -0.02
N GLN A 8 6.30 -18.28 0.45
CA GLN A 8 6.96 -18.28 1.76
C GLN A 8 8.12 -17.29 1.82
N ASN A 9 8.98 -17.28 0.81
CA ASN A 9 10.09 -16.33 0.72
C ASN A 9 9.59 -14.87 0.66
N LEU A 10 8.49 -14.62 -0.06
CA LEU A 10 7.88 -13.29 -0.13
C LEU A 10 7.30 -12.85 1.22
N ALA A 11 6.60 -13.75 1.93
CA ALA A 11 6.05 -13.46 3.25
C ALA A 11 7.15 -13.17 4.27
N GLU A 12 8.23 -13.95 4.27
CA GLU A 12 9.40 -13.70 5.12
C GLU A 12 10.06 -12.36 4.81
N THR A 13 10.12 -11.97 3.53
CA THR A 13 10.67 -10.67 3.10
C THR A 13 9.81 -9.49 3.57
N LEU A 14 8.48 -9.61 3.46
CA LEU A 14 7.56 -8.53 3.84
C LEU A 14 7.40 -8.38 5.36
N LEU A 15 7.63 -9.45 6.12
CA LEU A 15 7.50 -9.48 7.58
C LEU A 15 8.84 -9.34 8.31
N ALA A 16 9.96 -9.28 7.59
CA ALA A 16 11.28 -9.11 8.19
C ALA A 16 11.35 -7.75 8.89
N THR A 17 11.39 -7.79 10.23
CA THR A 17 11.61 -6.62 11.06
C THR A 17 13.02 -6.08 10.84
N HIS A 18 13.17 -4.76 10.82
CA HIS A 18 14.46 -4.10 10.74
C HIS A 18 15.34 -4.51 11.93
N ASP A 19 16.45 -5.19 11.64
CA ASP A 19 17.44 -5.62 12.62
C ASP A 19 18.73 -4.80 12.40
N GLU A 20 18.98 -3.85 13.31
CA GLU A 20 20.14 -2.96 13.24
C GLU A 20 21.47 -3.72 13.28
N ALA A 21 21.56 -4.81 14.05
CA ALA A 21 22.78 -5.59 14.16
C ALA A 21 23.06 -6.36 12.86
N ALA A 22 22.02 -6.93 12.24
CA ALA A 22 22.14 -7.57 10.94
C ALA A 22 22.49 -6.56 9.83
N CYS A 23 21.92 -5.35 9.88
CA CYS A 23 22.25 -4.28 8.94
C CYS A 23 23.73 -3.87 9.06
N SER A 24 24.23 -3.66 10.28
CA SER A 24 25.64 -3.32 10.52
C SER A 24 26.57 -4.40 9.96
N GLN A 25 26.30 -5.68 10.25
CA GLN A 25 27.10 -6.80 9.73
C GLN A 25 27.05 -6.90 8.21
N CYS A 26 25.90 -6.60 7.60
CA CYS A 26 25.75 -6.57 6.14
C CYS A 26 26.63 -5.48 5.52
N LEU A 27 26.59 -4.27 6.09
CA LEU A 27 27.38 -3.13 5.62
C LEU A 27 28.88 -3.38 5.78
N ASP A 28 29.32 -3.98 6.88
CA ASP A 28 30.73 -4.34 7.11
C ASP A 28 31.24 -5.38 6.10
N ALA A 29 30.39 -6.31 5.67
CA ALA A 29 30.72 -7.35 4.68
C ALA A 29 30.58 -6.88 3.23
N LEU A 30 29.99 -5.71 2.99
CA LEU A 30 29.49 -5.31 1.68
C LEU A 30 30.61 -5.04 0.65
N GLU A 31 31.72 -4.46 1.09
CA GLU A 31 32.87 -4.19 0.22
C GLU A 31 33.49 -5.50 -0.29
N ALA A 32 33.70 -6.47 0.59
CA ALA A 32 34.22 -7.79 0.23
C ALA A 32 33.26 -8.55 -0.69
N TYR A 33 31.95 -8.40 -0.46
CA TYR A 33 30.90 -8.97 -1.32
C TYR A 33 30.97 -8.42 -2.76
N VAL A 34 31.01 -7.09 -2.91
CA VAL A 34 31.09 -6.42 -4.22
C VAL A 34 32.40 -6.73 -4.92
N ALA A 35 33.53 -6.74 -4.19
CA ALA A 35 34.83 -7.12 -4.75
C ALA A 35 34.83 -8.55 -5.31
N ALA A 36 34.26 -9.52 -4.58
CA ALA A 36 34.12 -10.90 -5.04
C ALA A 36 33.22 -11.00 -6.29
N GLN A 37 32.15 -10.20 -6.35
CA GLN A 37 31.26 -10.14 -7.51
C GLN A 37 31.95 -9.56 -8.74
N LEU A 38 32.67 -8.44 -8.61
CA LEU A 38 33.43 -7.82 -9.70
C LEU A 38 34.56 -8.74 -10.19
N ALA A 39 35.14 -9.54 -9.28
CA ALA A 39 36.10 -10.60 -9.61
C ALA A 39 35.45 -11.88 -10.21
N ARG A 40 34.14 -11.89 -10.45
CA ARG A 40 33.36 -13.02 -10.99
C ARG A 40 33.46 -14.31 -10.16
N GLN A 41 33.67 -14.18 -8.86
CA GLN A 41 33.66 -15.33 -7.95
C GLN A 41 32.22 -15.74 -7.62
N ALA A 42 32.04 -16.90 -6.99
CA ALA A 42 30.74 -17.36 -6.49
C ALA A 42 30.31 -16.59 -5.23
N TYR A 43 30.23 -15.26 -5.31
CA TYR A 43 30.05 -14.33 -4.20
C TYR A 43 28.82 -14.64 -3.33
N ARG A 44 27.69 -15.06 -3.90
CA ARG A 44 26.50 -15.50 -3.13
C ARG A 44 26.74 -16.75 -2.29
N ALA A 45 27.63 -17.64 -2.72
CA ALA A 45 28.01 -18.83 -1.95
C ALA A 45 29.06 -18.50 -0.86
N LEU A 46 29.93 -17.52 -1.13
CA LEU A 46 30.92 -17.02 -0.16
C LEU A 46 30.28 -16.20 0.96
N PHE A 47 29.22 -15.45 0.64
CA PHE A 47 28.54 -14.54 1.56
C PHE A 47 27.02 -14.79 1.57
N PRO A 48 26.56 -15.96 2.02
CA PRO A 48 25.15 -16.35 1.96
C PRO A 48 24.26 -15.48 2.87
N GLN A 49 24.80 -14.98 3.98
CA GLN A 49 24.07 -14.12 4.91
C GLN A 49 23.85 -12.72 4.32
N THR A 50 24.90 -12.10 3.77
CA THR A 50 24.81 -10.81 3.08
C THR A 50 23.84 -10.89 1.90
N ALA A 51 23.92 -11.94 1.07
CA ALA A 51 22.99 -12.11 -0.05
C ALA A 51 21.53 -12.18 0.40
N ARG A 52 21.24 -12.98 1.44
CA ARG A 52 19.89 -13.09 1.99
C ARG A 52 19.39 -11.77 2.58
N HIS A 53 20.26 -11.03 3.28
CA HIS A 53 19.89 -9.76 3.89
C HIS A 53 19.65 -8.67 2.84
N LEU A 54 20.44 -8.63 1.76
CA LEU A 54 20.20 -7.72 0.64
C LEU A 54 18.86 -8.02 -0.07
N ASP A 55 18.46 -9.30 -0.15
CA ASP A 55 17.16 -9.67 -0.69
C ASP A 55 15.98 -9.24 0.22
N SER A 56 16.22 -9.00 1.52
CA SER A 56 15.17 -8.66 2.50
C SER A 56 15.20 -7.23 3.06
N CYS A 57 16.28 -6.46 2.89
CA CYS A 57 16.45 -5.13 3.47
C CYS A 57 16.75 -4.07 2.41
N VAL A 58 15.76 -3.21 2.13
CA VAL A 58 15.84 -2.16 1.10
C VAL A 58 17.02 -1.21 1.33
N ALA A 59 17.25 -0.75 2.57
CA ALA A 59 18.33 0.17 2.89
C ALA A 59 19.73 -0.41 2.59
N CYS A 60 19.94 -1.70 2.88
CA CYS A 60 21.19 -2.38 2.55
C CYS A 60 21.33 -2.61 1.04
N ALA A 61 20.23 -2.90 0.33
CA ALA A 61 20.22 -3.04 -1.13
C ALA A 61 20.55 -1.73 -1.86
N GLU A 62 20.07 -0.60 -1.36
CA GLU A 62 20.43 0.73 -1.88
C GLU A 62 21.92 1.03 -1.65
N SER A 63 22.43 0.75 -0.46
CA SER A 63 23.86 0.91 -0.13
C SER A 63 24.75 0.04 -1.03
N TYR A 64 24.32 -1.20 -1.30
CA TYR A 64 24.95 -2.09 -2.27
C TYR A 64 25.00 -1.48 -3.67
N ALA A 65 23.88 -0.95 -4.17
CA ALA A 65 23.80 -0.38 -5.51
C ALA A 65 24.78 0.79 -5.68
N VAL A 66 24.82 1.70 -4.71
CA VAL A 66 25.77 2.83 -4.71
C VAL A 66 27.21 2.35 -4.70
N LEU A 67 27.56 1.40 -3.81
CA LEU A 67 28.92 0.87 -3.73
C LEU A 67 29.33 0.15 -5.02
N TYR A 68 28.42 -0.63 -5.60
CA TYR A 68 28.64 -1.33 -6.86
C TYR A 68 28.90 -0.37 -8.01
N GLU A 69 28.11 0.70 -8.13
CA GLU A 69 28.29 1.74 -9.15
C GLU A 69 29.63 2.44 -9.03
N VAL A 70 30.03 2.81 -7.80
CA VAL A 70 31.33 3.47 -7.55
C VAL A 70 32.51 2.56 -7.89
N LEU A 71 32.42 1.28 -7.54
CA LEU A 71 33.50 0.30 -7.75
C LEU A 71 33.51 -0.33 -9.15
N GLN A 72 32.50 -0.07 -9.99
CA GLN A 72 32.46 -0.56 -11.35
C GLN A 72 33.10 0.46 -12.32
N PRO A 73 34.37 0.30 -12.73
CA PRO A 73 35.02 1.26 -13.60
C PRO A 73 34.37 1.25 -15.00
N GLY A 74 33.74 2.35 -15.37
CA GLY A 74 33.41 2.68 -16.77
C GLY A 74 32.35 1.80 -17.44
N ALA A 75 31.57 1.01 -16.71
CA ALA A 75 30.45 0.30 -17.29
C ALA A 75 29.25 1.25 -17.41
N ALA A 76 29.20 2.02 -18.48
CA ALA A 76 27.90 2.46 -18.99
C ALA A 76 27.13 1.18 -19.33
N LEU A 77 26.31 0.69 -18.38
CA LEU A 77 25.42 -0.42 -18.59
C LEU A 77 24.56 -0.05 -19.80
N SER A 78 24.80 -0.74 -20.92
CA SER A 78 23.95 -0.61 -22.09
C SER A 78 22.55 -0.98 -21.64
N ALA A 79 21.62 -0.02 -21.68
CA ALA A 79 20.25 -0.24 -21.26
C ALA A 79 19.73 -1.52 -21.93
N PRO A 80 19.21 -2.50 -21.17
CA PRO A 80 18.69 -3.72 -21.76
C PRO A 80 17.62 -3.35 -22.78
N ALA A 81 17.76 -3.86 -24.01
CA ALA A 81 16.86 -3.52 -25.12
C ALA A 81 15.38 -3.78 -24.81
N ARG A 82 15.09 -4.67 -23.85
CA ARG A 82 13.80 -4.82 -23.19
C ARG A 82 13.99 -5.21 -21.73
N ILE A 83 13.34 -4.47 -20.83
CA ILE A 83 13.07 -4.93 -19.47
C ILE A 83 11.85 -5.86 -19.56
N PRO A 84 11.95 -7.14 -19.19
CA PRO A 84 10.78 -8.02 -19.17
C PRO A 84 9.77 -7.49 -18.15
N ALA A 85 8.50 -7.40 -18.55
CA ALA A 85 7.44 -6.99 -17.63
C ALA A 85 7.34 -8.01 -16.48
N PRO A 86 7.26 -7.58 -15.21
CA PRO A 86 7.05 -8.50 -14.10
C PRO A 86 5.76 -9.29 -14.34
N ASN A 87 5.84 -10.62 -14.22
CA ASN A 87 4.67 -11.47 -14.37
C ASN A 87 3.80 -11.37 -13.11
N LEU A 88 2.85 -10.45 -13.11
CA LEU A 88 1.88 -10.24 -12.03
C LEU A 88 0.66 -11.16 -12.13
N SER A 89 0.68 -12.21 -12.96
CA SER A 89 -0.48 -13.11 -13.14
C SER A 89 -0.88 -13.88 -11.87
N PHE A 90 0.00 -13.94 -10.85
CA PHE A 90 -0.28 -14.52 -9.53
C PHE A 90 -1.05 -13.56 -8.62
N LEU A 91 -1.03 -12.25 -8.91
CA LEU A 91 -2.04 -11.31 -8.44
C LEU A 91 -3.29 -11.62 -9.26
N ALA A 92 -3.93 -12.75 -8.97
CA ALA A 92 -5.31 -12.96 -9.36
C ALA A 92 -6.03 -11.70 -8.89
N SER A 93 -6.46 -10.87 -9.85
CA SER A 93 -7.09 -9.60 -9.54
C SER A 93 -8.14 -9.89 -8.46
N PRO A 94 -8.08 -9.23 -7.29
CA PRO A 94 -9.25 -9.24 -6.44
C PRO A 94 -10.35 -8.65 -7.33
N ARG A 95 -11.28 -9.51 -7.76
CA ARG A 95 -12.50 -9.03 -8.39
C ARG A 95 -13.27 -8.39 -7.25
N GLU A 96 -12.93 -7.15 -6.97
CA GLU A 96 -13.79 -6.23 -6.26
C GLU A 96 -15.06 -6.16 -7.09
N GLY A 97 -16.15 -6.65 -6.50
CA GLY A 97 -17.47 -6.63 -7.12
C GLY A 97 -18.04 -5.23 -7.06
N ILE A 98 -17.45 -4.28 -7.79
CA ILE A 98 -18.01 -2.94 -7.95
C ILE A 98 -19.20 -3.08 -8.89
N SER A 99 -20.40 -2.92 -8.35
CA SER A 99 -21.64 -2.88 -9.13
C SER A 99 -22.17 -1.46 -9.12
N HIS A 100 -22.47 -0.91 -10.29
CA HIS A 100 -22.99 0.44 -10.44
C HIS A 100 -24.50 0.41 -10.70
N SER A 101 -25.25 1.26 -10.01
CA SER A 101 -26.65 1.54 -10.35
C SER A 101 -26.93 3.03 -10.19
N GLY A 102 -27.09 3.73 -11.33
CA GLY A 102 -27.64 5.08 -11.45
C GLY A 102 -26.79 6.22 -10.88
N THR A 103 -26.61 6.24 -9.56
CA THR A 103 -25.96 7.31 -8.77
C THR A 103 -25.27 6.79 -7.51
N ALA A 104 -25.42 5.50 -7.18
CA ALA A 104 -24.83 4.87 -6.01
C ALA A 104 -23.61 4.03 -6.39
N ILE A 105 -22.56 4.14 -5.59
CA ILE A 105 -21.29 3.41 -5.67
C ILE A 105 -21.25 2.42 -4.52
N PHE A 106 -21.35 1.14 -4.82
CA PHE A 106 -21.25 0.09 -3.81
C PHE A 106 -19.80 -0.39 -3.72
N VAL A 107 -19.19 -0.25 -2.54
CA VAL A 107 -17.81 -0.70 -2.28
C VAL A 107 -17.87 -1.90 -1.36
N GLN A 108 -17.89 -3.10 -1.94
CA GLN A 108 -17.77 -4.34 -1.18
C GLN A 108 -16.31 -4.77 -1.10
N LEU A 109 -15.76 -4.78 0.11
CA LEU A 109 -14.39 -5.25 0.34
C LEU A 109 -14.36 -6.78 0.39
N ALA A 110 -13.28 -7.35 -0.13
CA ALA A 110 -13.07 -8.80 -0.12
C ALA A 110 -12.95 -9.35 1.31
N GLN A 111 -13.39 -10.61 1.51
CA GLN A 111 -13.32 -11.33 2.79
C GLN A 111 -11.92 -11.27 3.44
N ALA A 112 -10.84 -11.36 2.63
CA ALA A 112 -9.47 -11.32 3.12
C ALA A 112 -9.12 -10.01 3.86
N LEU A 113 -9.72 -8.88 3.46
CA LEU A 113 -9.54 -7.60 4.14
C LEU A 113 -10.23 -7.60 5.52
N ARG A 114 -11.38 -8.26 5.67
CA ARG A 114 -12.05 -8.44 6.99
C ARG A 114 -11.16 -9.16 7.98
N GLU A 115 -10.46 -10.19 7.53
CA GLU A 115 -9.55 -10.98 8.37
C GLU A 115 -8.33 -10.16 8.79
N ALA A 116 -7.83 -9.27 7.93
CA ALA A 116 -6.75 -8.35 8.26
C ALA A 116 -7.16 -7.32 9.35
N PHE A 117 -8.41 -6.86 9.38
CA PHE A 117 -8.90 -5.97 10.44
C PHE A 117 -9.15 -6.66 11.78
N ALA A 118 -9.35 -7.98 11.78
CA ALA A 118 -9.62 -8.77 12.98
C ALA A 118 -8.36 -9.09 13.80
N LEU A 119 -7.17 -8.92 13.21
CA LEU A 119 -5.92 -9.06 13.93
C LEU A 119 -5.75 -7.90 14.91
N PRO A 120 -5.38 -8.16 16.18
CA PRO A 120 -5.05 -7.10 17.12
C PRO A 120 -3.85 -6.33 16.54
N GLN A 121 -4.06 -5.06 16.22
CA GLN A 121 -2.95 -4.23 15.78
C GLN A 121 -1.96 -4.10 16.94
N PRO A 122 -0.65 -4.31 16.68
CA PRO A 122 0.36 -4.11 17.71
C PRO A 122 0.26 -2.66 18.20
N PRO A 123 0.53 -2.40 19.50
CA PRO A 123 0.53 -1.03 20.02
C PRO A 123 1.50 -0.21 19.19
N ALA A 124 0.99 0.80 18.48
CA ALA A 124 1.81 1.73 17.75
C ALA A 124 2.75 2.39 18.77
N LEU A 125 4.06 2.13 18.63
CA LEU A 125 5.06 2.83 19.40
C LEU A 125 4.87 4.33 19.13
N ALA A 126 4.71 5.10 20.20
CA ALA A 126 4.43 6.53 20.20
C ALA A 126 5.62 7.34 19.65
N PHE A 127 6.01 7.09 18.41
CA PHE A 127 6.92 7.94 17.67
C PHE A 127 6.13 9.09 17.08
N ARG A 128 6.58 10.27 17.45
CA ARG A 128 6.06 11.56 17.06
C ARG A 128 6.26 11.76 15.56
N ASP A 129 5.23 11.46 14.79
CA ASP A 129 4.77 12.21 13.63
C ASP A 129 3.28 11.91 13.48
N GLY A 130 2.44 12.94 13.51
CA GLY A 130 1.03 12.91 13.93
C GLY A 130 0.01 12.20 13.03
N GLU A 131 0.40 11.23 12.22
CA GLU A 131 -0.51 10.48 11.36
C GLU A 131 -0.47 8.99 11.72
N GLN A 132 -1.51 8.54 12.44
CA GLN A 132 -1.73 7.11 12.60
C GLN A 132 -1.90 6.50 11.20
N PRO A 133 -1.21 5.38 10.89
CA PRO A 133 -1.36 4.74 9.60
C PRO A 133 -2.84 4.36 9.40
N PRO A 134 -3.39 4.56 8.19
CA PRO A 134 -4.77 4.22 7.93
C PRO A 134 -4.97 2.71 8.14
N LEU A 135 -6.10 2.35 8.75
CA LEU A 135 -6.56 0.97 8.81
C LEU A 135 -6.73 0.43 7.38
N PHE A 136 -7.22 1.28 6.48
CA PHE A 136 -7.59 0.93 5.13
C PHE A 136 -7.37 2.12 4.19
N SER A 137 -6.89 1.86 2.98
CA SER A 137 -6.92 2.85 1.91
C SER A 137 -7.13 2.19 0.57
N VAL A 138 -8.09 2.70 -0.21
CA VAL A 138 -8.34 2.27 -1.59
C VAL A 138 -8.57 3.50 -2.46
N ALA A 139 -8.00 3.49 -3.66
CA ALA A 139 -8.24 4.48 -4.69
C ALA A 139 -8.90 3.81 -5.90
N LEU A 140 -10.07 4.28 -6.25
CA LEU A 140 -10.87 3.83 -7.38
C LEU A 140 -10.78 4.87 -8.49
N SER A 141 -10.61 4.41 -9.73
CA SER A 141 -10.54 5.28 -10.92
C SER A 141 -11.67 4.92 -11.88
N GLY A 142 -12.17 5.92 -12.61
CA GLY A 142 -13.25 5.76 -13.58
C GLY A 142 -14.56 5.27 -12.95
N VAL A 143 -14.86 5.74 -11.73
CA VAL A 143 -15.95 5.19 -10.91
C VAL A 143 -17.31 5.33 -11.60
N ASN A 144 -17.59 6.47 -12.22
CA ASN A 144 -18.75 6.62 -13.10
C ASN A 144 -18.52 7.79 -14.09
N ALA A 145 -19.60 8.22 -14.75
CA ALA A 145 -19.56 9.32 -15.71
C ALA A 145 -19.25 10.70 -15.06
N ALA A 146 -19.56 10.88 -13.78
CA ALA A 146 -19.32 12.13 -13.05
C ALA A 146 -18.04 12.10 -12.22
N VAL A 147 -17.71 10.96 -11.60
CA VAL A 147 -16.59 10.77 -10.68
C VAL A 147 -15.42 10.12 -11.42
N GLU A 148 -14.34 10.87 -11.55
CA GLU A 148 -13.08 10.39 -12.14
C GLU A 148 -12.32 9.51 -11.15
N ARG A 149 -12.19 9.97 -9.91
CA ARG A 149 -11.46 9.25 -8.86
C ARG A 149 -12.20 9.34 -7.53
N LEU A 150 -12.16 8.24 -6.79
CA LEU A 150 -12.65 8.17 -5.42
C LEU A 150 -11.58 7.48 -4.57
N GLN A 151 -11.08 8.19 -3.56
CA GLN A 151 -10.23 7.61 -2.54
C GLN A 151 -11.02 7.45 -1.24
N VAL A 152 -10.97 6.25 -0.67
CA VAL A 152 -11.60 5.92 0.60
C VAL A 152 -10.50 5.50 1.55
N THR A 153 -10.36 6.21 2.67
CA THR A 153 -9.34 5.93 3.67
C THR A 153 -10.00 5.84 5.04
N ALA A 154 -9.79 4.74 5.76
CA ALA A 154 -10.29 4.56 7.12
C ALA A 154 -9.12 4.66 8.12
N TYR A 155 -9.31 5.41 9.18
CA TYR A 155 -8.36 5.65 10.25
C TYR A 155 -8.92 5.11 11.58
N PRO A 156 -8.04 4.66 12.49
CA PRO A 156 -8.49 4.33 13.84
C PRO A 156 -9.07 5.57 14.52
N SER A 157 -10.11 5.37 15.33
CA SER A 157 -10.68 6.40 16.20
C SER A 157 -10.24 6.15 17.64
N ASP A 158 -10.47 7.11 18.54
CA ASP A 158 -10.22 6.97 19.98
C ASP A 158 -10.98 5.78 20.59
N THR A 159 -12.11 5.39 19.99
CA THR A 159 -12.89 4.21 20.39
C THR A 159 -12.60 3.03 19.46
N ALA A 160 -12.27 1.87 20.03
CA ALA A 160 -11.97 0.66 19.26
C ALA A 160 -13.15 0.14 18.39
N GLU A 161 -14.38 0.52 18.72
CA GLU A 161 -15.61 0.11 18.03
C GLU A 161 -15.91 0.94 16.77
N HIS A 162 -15.32 2.13 16.66
CA HIS A 162 -15.56 3.04 15.54
C HIS A 162 -14.25 3.38 14.81
N CYS A 163 -14.39 3.85 13.59
CA CYS A 163 -13.31 4.38 12.78
C CYS A 163 -13.73 5.70 12.14
N LEU A 164 -12.73 6.49 11.79
CA LEU A 164 -12.91 7.66 10.96
C LEU A 164 -12.77 7.24 9.51
N VAL A 165 -13.75 7.52 8.67
CA VAL A 165 -13.67 7.29 7.22
C VAL A 165 -13.58 8.64 6.52
N GLN A 166 -12.48 8.84 5.78
CA GLN A 166 -12.29 9.97 4.89
C GLN A 166 -12.57 9.52 3.46
N LEU A 167 -13.36 10.32 2.75
CA LEU A 167 -13.61 10.18 1.33
C LEU A 167 -13.00 11.38 0.62
N GLN A 168 -12.27 11.15 -0.45
CA GLN A 168 -11.76 12.20 -1.33
C GLN A 168 -12.22 11.91 -2.75
N ILE A 169 -12.83 12.91 -3.38
CA ILE A 169 -13.49 12.77 -4.69
C ILE A 169 -12.85 13.71 -5.70
N GLU A 170 -12.59 13.20 -6.89
CA GLU A 170 -12.29 13.99 -8.09
C GLU A 170 -13.43 13.79 -9.09
N LEU A 171 -14.00 14.90 -9.58
CA LEU A 171 -15.06 14.90 -10.59
C LEU A 171 -14.47 15.19 -11.97
N ARG A 172 -15.08 14.65 -13.02
CA ARG A 172 -14.64 14.88 -14.41
C ARG A 172 -14.90 16.32 -14.88
N GLU A 173 -16.00 16.91 -14.44
CA GLU A 173 -16.47 18.22 -14.91
C GLU A 173 -16.16 19.36 -13.93
N ARG A 174 -15.74 19.04 -12.71
CA ARG A 174 -15.38 20.02 -11.68
C ARG A 174 -14.00 19.69 -11.12
N ALA A 175 -13.14 20.69 -11.11
CA ALA A 175 -11.82 20.59 -10.53
C ALA A 175 -11.74 21.47 -9.28
N TRP A 176 -10.71 21.25 -8.47
CA TRP A 176 -10.34 22.17 -7.40
C TRP A 176 -10.29 23.62 -7.94
N PRO A 177 -10.84 24.60 -7.21
CA PRO A 177 -11.39 24.54 -5.84
C PRO A 177 -12.91 24.28 -5.76
N ASP A 178 -13.57 23.98 -6.88
CA ASP A 178 -15.02 23.89 -6.99
C ASP A 178 -15.55 22.49 -6.63
N LEU A 179 -15.07 21.94 -5.51
CA LEU A 179 -15.47 20.63 -5.01
C LEU A 179 -16.20 20.70 -3.66
N ALA A 180 -16.47 21.90 -3.15
CA ALA A 180 -17.19 22.11 -1.89
C ALA A 180 -18.68 21.77 -2.01
N ASP A 181 -19.28 21.48 -0.86
CA ASP A 181 -20.71 21.32 -0.65
C ASP A 181 -21.38 20.15 -1.41
N LEU A 182 -20.58 19.21 -1.93
CA LEU A 182 -21.14 17.97 -2.49
C LEU A 182 -21.62 17.10 -1.34
N ARG A 183 -22.91 16.73 -1.35
CA ARG A 183 -23.47 15.86 -0.33
C ARG A 183 -23.17 14.40 -0.63
N LEU A 184 -22.50 13.76 0.32
CA LEU A 184 -22.20 12.34 0.30
C LEU A 184 -23.02 11.64 1.37
N GLN A 185 -23.54 10.47 1.02
CA GLN A 185 -24.14 9.54 1.98
C GLN A 185 -23.32 8.27 2.03
N LEU A 186 -22.77 7.96 3.20
CA LEU A 186 -22.14 6.68 3.49
C LEU A 186 -23.15 5.79 4.20
N SER A 187 -23.38 4.59 3.70
CA SER A 187 -24.35 3.63 4.23
C SER A 187 -23.70 2.27 4.49
N TRP A 188 -24.22 1.56 5.48
CA TRP A 188 -23.76 0.25 5.89
C TRP A 188 -24.90 -0.57 6.49
N GLN A 189 -24.63 -1.84 6.83
CA GLN A 189 -25.61 -2.67 7.50
C GLN A 189 -25.92 -2.12 8.89
N GLY A 190 -27.12 -1.55 9.06
CA GLY A 190 -27.59 -1.01 10.34
C GLY A 190 -27.43 0.50 10.50
N GLY A 191 -26.94 1.24 9.49
CA GLY A 191 -26.85 2.68 9.59
C GLY A 191 -26.47 3.41 8.31
N SER A 192 -26.57 4.74 8.37
CA SER A 192 -26.01 5.64 7.36
C SER A 192 -25.64 6.96 7.99
N ALA A 193 -24.66 7.63 7.42
CA ALA A 193 -24.26 8.98 7.76
C ALA A 193 -24.15 9.84 6.49
N THR A 194 -24.34 11.13 6.64
CA THR A 194 -24.16 12.11 5.56
C THR A 194 -23.07 13.11 5.94
N ALA A 195 -22.29 13.54 4.95
CA ALA A 195 -21.29 14.58 5.09
C ALA A 195 -21.25 15.40 3.80
N SER A 196 -20.77 16.64 3.90
CA SER A 196 -20.52 17.47 2.72
C SER A 196 -19.01 17.59 2.49
N THR A 197 -18.60 17.67 1.24
CA THR A 197 -17.20 17.86 0.89
C THR A 197 -16.73 19.29 1.18
N ASP A 198 -15.45 19.43 1.51
CA ASP A 198 -14.75 20.72 1.53
C ASP A 198 -14.29 21.15 0.13
N SER A 199 -13.59 22.27 0.01
CA SER A 199 -13.06 22.79 -1.27
C SER A 199 -12.07 21.86 -1.97
N TRP A 200 -11.58 20.83 -1.27
CA TRP A 200 -10.66 19.82 -1.79
C TRP A 200 -11.38 18.53 -2.20
N GLY A 201 -12.72 18.49 -2.11
CA GLY A 201 -13.50 17.29 -2.39
C GLY A 201 -13.39 16.24 -1.29
N SER A 202 -12.98 16.63 -0.08
CA SER A 202 -12.79 15.74 1.06
C SER A 202 -13.98 15.80 2.01
N ALA A 203 -14.47 14.64 2.46
CA ALA A 203 -15.52 14.52 3.46
C ALA A 203 -15.12 13.49 4.53
N VAL A 204 -15.46 13.75 5.78
CA VAL A 204 -15.06 12.92 6.93
C VAL A 204 -16.28 12.42 7.69
N PHE A 205 -16.28 11.12 8.00
CA PHE A 205 -17.28 10.43 8.81
C PHE A 205 -16.60 9.88 10.07
N THR A 206 -16.95 10.37 11.26
CA THR A 206 -16.19 10.10 12.50
C THR A 206 -16.69 8.93 13.34
N ALA A 207 -17.87 8.39 13.03
CA ALA A 207 -18.55 7.37 13.84
C ALA A 207 -18.99 6.15 13.01
N VAL A 208 -18.13 5.68 12.11
CA VAL A 208 -18.43 4.50 11.30
C VAL A 208 -18.06 3.24 12.10
N PRO A 209 -18.99 2.30 12.34
CA PRO A 209 -18.67 1.06 13.03
C PRO A 209 -17.54 0.32 12.31
N ARG A 210 -16.55 -0.16 13.06
CA ARG A 210 -15.34 -0.76 12.47
C ARG A 210 -15.65 -2.04 11.69
N ASP A 211 -16.64 -2.80 12.10
CA ASP A 211 -17.14 -4.00 11.42
C ASP A 211 -17.91 -3.67 10.12
N ALA A 212 -18.47 -2.47 10.02
CA ALA A 212 -19.22 -2.00 8.86
C ALA A 212 -18.34 -1.65 7.65
N ILE A 213 -17.02 -1.42 7.84
CA ILE A 213 -16.06 -1.03 6.78
C ILE A 213 -16.15 -1.97 5.55
N ALA A 214 -16.39 -3.26 5.77
CA ALA A 214 -16.44 -4.25 4.70
C ALA A 214 -17.68 -4.14 3.78
N SER A 215 -18.69 -3.40 4.21
CA SER A 215 -20.01 -3.32 3.58
C SER A 215 -20.42 -1.89 3.21
N LEU A 216 -19.46 -0.98 3.10
CA LEU A 216 -19.72 0.42 2.83
C LEU A 216 -20.32 0.64 1.44
N ALA A 217 -21.39 1.41 1.39
CA ALA A 217 -21.98 1.90 0.15
C ALA A 217 -21.98 3.43 0.19
N LEU A 218 -21.40 4.03 -0.84
CA LEU A 218 -21.33 5.47 -1.03
C LEU A 218 -22.36 5.90 -2.06
N THR A 219 -23.22 6.84 -1.69
CA THR A 219 -24.12 7.50 -2.63
C THR A 219 -23.72 8.96 -2.75
N LEU A 220 -23.45 9.41 -3.97
CA LEU A 220 -23.25 10.83 -4.28
C LEU A 220 -24.61 11.44 -4.60
N MET A 221 -25.03 12.42 -3.80
CA MET A 221 -26.27 13.16 -4.03
C MET A 221 -25.92 14.43 -4.80
N ILE A 222 -26.09 14.39 -6.12
CA ILE A 222 -25.97 15.56 -6.99
C ILE A 222 -27.38 16.13 -7.11
N ASP A 223 -27.60 17.30 -6.49
CA ASP A 223 -28.84 18.09 -6.64
C ASP A 223 -28.86 18.82 -7.99
#